data_AF-B5LDV1-F1
#
_entry.id   AF-B5LDV1-F1
#
_cell.length_a   1.000
_cell.length_b   1.000
_cell.length_c   1.000
_cell.angle_alpha   90.00
_cell.angle_beta   90.00
_cell.angle_gamma   90.00
#
_symmetry.space_group_name_H-M   'P 1'
#
loop_
_entity.id
_entity.type
_entity.pdbx_description
1 polymer ?
#
loop_
_entity_poly.entity_id
_entity_poly.type
_entity_poly.pdbx_seq_one_letter_code
_entity_poly.pdbx_strand_id
1 'polypeptide(L)'
;QRRSRFKWGSASKRILYDSYANNTNPSKEERDMLVDACNHAECVQRGLLPNHESALGSSLVTEVRVYNWFANRRKEDTFKI
;
A
#
# COMPACT_ATOMS: atom_id res chain seq x y z
N GLN A 1 -16.70 -17.54 -9.85
CA GLN A 1 -16.22 -17.33 -8.46
C GLN A 1 -15.63 -15.92 -8.36
N ARG A 2 -16.21 -15.03 -7.54
CA ARG A 2 -15.79 -13.62 -7.45
C ARG A 2 -14.61 -13.53 -6.48
N ARG A 3 -13.38 -13.38 -7.00
CA ARG A 3 -12.17 -13.21 -6.16
C ARG A 3 -12.37 -11.98 -5.26
N SER A 4 -11.98 -12.10 -3.98
CA SER A 4 -12.05 -11.00 -3.03
C SER A 4 -11.26 -9.80 -3.56
N ARG A 5 -11.89 -8.62 -3.59
CA ARG A 5 -11.27 -7.39 -4.09
C ARG A 5 -10.32 -6.86 -3.02
N PHE A 6 -9.11 -6.52 -3.44
CA PHE A 6 -8.14 -5.84 -2.57
C PHE A 6 -8.72 -4.56 -1.97
N LYS A 7 -8.40 -4.33 -0.71
CA LYS A 7 -8.70 -3.10 0.01
C LYS A 7 -7.46 -2.70 0.82
N TRP A 8 -7.12 -1.43 0.77
CA TRP A 8 -6.09 -0.85 1.62
C TRP A 8 -6.56 -0.82 3.08
N GLY A 9 -5.81 -1.47 3.96
CA GLY A 9 -6.00 -1.40 5.41
C GLY A 9 -5.58 -0.05 5.98
N SER A 10 -5.95 0.20 7.24
CA SER A 10 -5.65 1.47 7.92
C SER A 10 -4.16 1.68 8.13
N ALA A 11 -3.42 0.61 8.48
CA ALA A 11 -1.98 0.67 8.66
C ALA A 11 -1.27 1.03 7.34
N SER A 12 -1.57 0.32 6.25
CA SER A 12 -1.01 0.65 4.93
C SER A 12 -1.33 2.07 4.50
N LYS A 13 -2.57 2.53 4.68
CA LYS A 13 -2.97 3.90 4.30
C LYS A 13 -2.14 4.95 5.02
N ARG A 14 -1.88 4.77 6.32
CA ARG A 14 -1.09 5.73 7.09
C ARG A 14 0.30 5.90 6.50
N ILE A 15 0.98 4.79 6.24
CA ILE A 15 2.33 4.77 5.64
C ILE A 15 2.32 5.45 4.26
N LEU A 16 1.34 5.11 3.41
CA LEU A 16 1.23 5.68 2.08
C LEU A 16 0.99 7.19 2.09
N TYR A 17 0.12 7.68 2.97
CA TYR A 17 -0.11 9.13 3.11
C TYR A 17 1.11 9.86 3.65
N ASP A 18 1.77 9.32 4.68
CA ASP A 18 2.97 9.92 5.25
C ASP A 18 4.10 9.97 4.20
N SER A 19 4.27 8.92 3.39
CA SER A 19 5.22 8.92 2.27
C SER A 19 4.83 9.92 1.17
N TYR A 20 3.54 9.96 0.78
CA TYR A 20 3.05 10.86 -0.27
C TYR A 20 3.24 12.34 0.06
N ALA A 21 3.09 12.71 1.33
CA ALA A 21 3.34 14.07 1.80
C ALA A 21 4.79 14.53 1.56
N ASN A 22 5.74 13.59 1.54
CA ASN A 22 7.16 13.87 1.29
C ASN A 22 7.54 13.73 -0.18
N ASN A 23 7.02 12.71 -0.87
CA ASN A 23 7.33 12.42 -2.27
C ASN A 23 6.09 11.86 -2.98
N THR A 24 5.54 12.59 -3.95
CA THR A 24 4.33 12.20 -4.69
C THR A 24 4.61 11.26 -5.88
N ASN A 25 5.88 11.05 -6.24
CA ASN A 25 6.30 10.20 -7.36
C ASN A 25 7.49 9.31 -6.98
N PRO A 26 7.28 8.31 -6.10
CA PRO A 26 8.35 7.43 -5.65
C PRO A 26 8.91 6.59 -6.80
N SER A 27 10.22 6.36 -6.75
CA SER A 27 10.97 5.44 -7.60
C SER A 27 10.50 3.99 -7.42
N LYS A 28 10.95 3.07 -8.27
CA LYS A 28 10.63 1.64 -8.09
C LYS A 28 11.14 1.12 -6.74
N GLU A 29 12.36 1.49 -6.36
CA GLU A 29 12.98 1.09 -5.10
C GLU A 29 12.22 1.64 -3.89
N GLU A 30 11.81 2.91 -3.93
CA GLU A 30 10.96 3.50 -2.89
C GLU A 30 9.61 2.78 -2.79
N ARG A 31 9.02 2.39 -3.93
CA ARG A 31 7.78 1.61 -3.92
C ARG A 31 7.97 0.23 -3.33
N ASP A 32 9.07 -0.45 -3.63
CA ASP A 32 9.38 -1.76 -3.05
C ASP A 32 9.54 -1.65 -1.52
N MET A 33 10.23 -0.62 -1.01
CA MET A 33 10.30 -0.35 0.44
C MET A 33 8.92 -0.09 1.07
N LEU A 34 8.04 0.62 0.36
CA LEU A 34 6.66 0.87 0.83
C LEU A 34 5.81 -0.41 0.84
N VAL A 35 6.04 -1.33 -0.09
CA VAL A 35 5.38 -2.64 -0.10
C VAL A 35 5.72 -3.40 1.17
N ASP A 36 7.01 -3.53 1.47
CA ASP A 36 7.50 -4.24 2.65
C ASP A 36 6.98 -3.59 3.94
N ALA A 37 7.06 -2.25 4.02
CA ALA A 37 6.56 -1.51 5.18
C ALA A 37 5.03 -1.69 5.38
N CYS A 38 4.25 -1.65 4.29
CA CYS A 38 2.80 -1.85 4.37
C CYS A 38 2.45 -3.29 4.77
N ASN A 39 3.05 -4.29 4.13
CA ASN A 39 2.77 -5.69 4.45
C ASN A 39 3.17 -6.04 5.88
N HIS A 40 4.33 -5.58 6.33
CA HIS A 40 4.78 -5.73 7.71
C HIS A 40 3.74 -5.14 8.68
N ALA A 41 3.29 -3.91 8.43
CA ALA A 41 2.32 -3.24 9.29
C ALA A 41 0.94 -3.95 9.29
N GLU A 42 0.49 -4.46 8.14
CA GLU A 42 -0.76 -5.24 8.04
C GLU A 42 -0.66 -6.58 8.75
N CYS A 43 0.50 -7.26 8.68
CA CYS A 43 0.76 -8.49 9.44
C CYS A 43 0.67 -8.22 10.94
N VAL A 44 1.39 -7.21 11.43
CA VAL A 44 1.38 -6.81 12.85
C VAL A 44 -0.03 -6.43 13.31
N GLN A 45 -0.76 -5.65 12.52
CA GLN A 45 -2.15 -5.27 12.85
C GLN A 45 -3.09 -6.48 12.96
N ARG A 46 -2.80 -7.58 12.25
CA ARG A 46 -3.59 -8.82 12.30
C ARG A 46 -3.06 -9.85 13.31
N GLY A 47 -2.02 -9.51 14.08
CA GLY A 47 -1.36 -10.44 15.00
C GLY A 47 -0.61 -11.58 14.28
N LEU A 48 -0.26 -11.40 13.01
CA LEU A 48 0.54 -12.34 12.23
C LEU A 48 2.02 -12.05 12.44
N LEU A 49 2.87 -13.07 12.24
CA LEU A 49 4.30 -12.86 12.22
C LEU A 49 4.69 -11.95 11.04
N PRO A 50 5.64 -11.02 11.23
CA PRO A 50 6.09 -10.07 10.20
C PRO A 50 6.47 -10.70 8.87
N ASN A 51 6.99 -11.94 8.89
CA ASN A 51 7.45 -12.68 7.72
C ASN A 51 6.36 -13.53 7.05
N HIS A 52 5.10 -13.46 7.51
CA HIS A 52 4.01 -14.27 6.99
C HIS A 52 3.06 -13.47 6.08
N GLU A 53 3.61 -12.62 5.22
CA GLU A 53 2.85 -11.76 4.32
C GLU A 53 1.93 -12.54 3.38
N SER A 54 2.31 -13.77 3.00
CA SER A 54 1.48 -14.67 2.19
C SER A 54 0.12 -14.95 2.83
N ALA A 55 0.01 -14.87 4.16
CA ALA A 55 -1.26 -15.03 4.90
C ALA A 55 -2.20 -13.83 4.74
N LEU A 56 -1.74 -12.68 4.24
CA LEU A 56 -2.60 -11.54 3.90
C LEU A 56 -3.52 -11.85 2.71
N GLY A 57 -3.15 -12.82 1.87
CA GLY A 57 -3.95 -13.31 0.75
C GLY A 57 -4.39 -12.19 -0.18
N SER A 58 -5.72 -11.98 -0.30
CA SER A 58 -6.27 -10.90 -1.13
C SER A 58 -5.85 -9.49 -0.71
N SER A 59 -5.40 -9.31 0.55
CA SER A 59 -4.93 -8.05 1.11
C SER A 59 -3.42 -7.79 0.93
N LEU A 60 -2.68 -8.71 0.31
CA LEU A 60 -1.23 -8.56 0.11
C LEU A 60 -0.90 -7.30 -0.69
N VAL A 61 -0.11 -6.39 -0.15
CA VAL A 61 0.36 -5.22 -0.88
C VAL A 61 1.43 -5.66 -1.88
N THR A 62 1.37 -5.10 -3.08
CA THR A 62 2.34 -5.36 -4.16
C THR A 62 2.77 -4.04 -4.77
N GLU A 63 3.91 -4.03 -5.47
CA GLU A 63 4.47 -2.83 -6.10
C GLU A 63 3.43 -2.13 -7.00
N VAL A 64 2.74 -2.91 -7.83
CA VAL A 64 1.69 -2.40 -8.73
C VAL A 64 0.54 -1.75 -7.96
N ARG A 65 0.18 -2.26 -6.78
CA ARG A 65 -0.86 -1.65 -5.94
C ARG A 65 -0.38 -0.30 -5.42
N VAL A 66 0.83 -0.23 -4.87
CA VAL A 66 1.45 1.01 -4.38
C VAL A 66 1.53 2.03 -5.53
N TYR A 67 2.09 1.64 -6.68
CA TYR A 67 2.15 2.49 -7.87
C TYR A 67 0.78 3.09 -8.23
N ASN A 68 -0.25 2.24 -8.30
CA ASN A 68 -1.60 2.69 -8.64
C ASN A 68 -2.20 3.62 -7.57
N TRP A 69 -1.87 3.41 -6.29
CA TRP A 69 -2.31 4.30 -5.23
C TRP A 69 -1.73 5.71 -5.42
N PHE A 70 -0.42 5.83 -5.68
CA PHE A 70 0.22 7.12 -5.96
C PHE A 70 -0.31 7.78 -7.24
N ALA A 71 -0.50 7.00 -8.31
CA ALA A 71 -1.05 7.49 -9.55
C ALA A 71 -2.48 8.04 -9.38
N ASN A 72 -3.33 7.35 -8.60
CA ASN A 72 -4.69 7.80 -8.32
C ASN A 72 -4.71 9.02 -7.40
N ARG A 73 -3.81 9.12 -6.41
CA ARG A 73 -3.71 10.30 -5.53
C ARG A 73 -3.32 11.55 -6.30
N ARG A 74 -2.32 11.48 -7.19
CA ARG A 74 -1.95 12.61 -8.06
C ARG A 74 -3.10 13.04 -8.96
N LYS A 75 -3.86 12.08 -9.51
CA LYS A 75 -5.08 12.37 -10.27
C LYS A 75 -6.11 13.08 -9.41
N GLU A 76 -6.43 12.55 -8.22
CA GLU A 76 -7.37 13.18 -7.30
C GLU A 76 -6.97 14.63 -6.97
N ASP A 77 -5.69 14.89 -6.73
CA ASP A 77 -5.21 16.26 -6.44
C ASP A 77 -5.29 17.19 -7.66
N THR A 78 -5.13 16.64 -8.87
CA THR A 78 -5.29 17.40 -10.13
C THR A 78 -6.76 17.72 -10.41
N PHE A 79 -7.70 16.87 -10.02
CA PHE A 79 -9.14 17.05 -10.22
C PHE A 79 -9.86 17.72 -9.04
N LYS A 80 -9.14 18.16 -8.00
CA LYS A 80 -9.66 18.97 -6.88
C LYS A 80 -9.66 20.49 -7.16
N ILE A 81 -9.51 20.87 -8.44
CA ILE A 81 -9.62 22.25 -8.93
C ILE A 81 -11.10 22.58 -9.15
#